data_AF-A0Y1M7-F1
#
_entry.id   AF-A0Y1M7-F1
#
_cell.length_a   1.000
_cell.length_b   1.000
_cell.length_c   1.000
_cell.angle_alpha   90.00
_cell.angle_beta   90.00
_cell.angle_gamma   90.00
#
_symmetry.space_group_name_H-M   'P 1'
#
loop_
_entity.id
_entity.type
_entity.pdbx_description
1 polymer ?
#
loop_
_entity_poly.entity_id
_entity_poly.type
_entity_poly.pdbx_seq_one_letter_code
_entity_poly.pdbx_strand_id
1 'polypeptide(L)'
;MINYSTIEQLKSDVGNELAVELLKTFINESKKTIDILINTQNLSEIEISAHSLKSSAYSFGASGLGDTCNSIESIVKIEHSADELNSLLKIADEQSAETFKQLESIIQNI
;
A
#
# COMPACT_ATOMS: atom_id res chain seq x y z
N MET A 1 8.54 -1.23 4.26
CA MET A 1 8.91 -2.46 5.01
C MET A 1 7.98 -3.57 4.58
N ILE A 2 8.53 -4.75 4.29
CA ILE A 2 7.75 -5.96 3.95
C ILE A 2 7.68 -6.87 5.17
N ASN A 3 6.48 -7.36 5.46
CA ASN A 3 6.22 -8.40 6.42
C ASN A 3 6.20 -9.76 5.71
N TYR A 4 7.32 -10.46 5.79
CA TYR A 4 7.48 -11.78 5.18
C TYR A 4 6.58 -12.84 5.80
N SER A 5 6.20 -12.74 7.09
CA SER A 5 5.34 -13.75 7.70
C SER A 5 3.93 -13.74 7.10
N THR A 6 3.42 -12.56 6.74
CA THR A 6 2.15 -12.43 6.00
C THR A 6 2.22 -13.09 4.63
N ILE A 7 3.34 -12.93 3.91
CA ILE A 7 3.53 -13.52 2.59
C ILE A 7 3.65 -15.05 2.70
N GLU A 8 4.40 -15.56 3.69
CA GLU A 8 4.49 -17.00 3.94
C GLU A 8 3.14 -17.60 4.35
N GLN A 9 2.35 -16.88 5.14
CA GLN A 9 0.98 -17.31 5.47
C GLN A 9 0.10 -17.37 4.22
N LEU A 10 0.14 -16.33 3.37
CA LEU A 10 -0.59 -16.31 2.09
C LEU A 10 -0.21 -17.53 1.24
N LYS A 11 1.07 -17.82 1.08
CA LYS A 11 1.56 -19.01 0.35
C LYS A 11 1.04 -20.31 0.97
N SER A 12 1.02 -20.41 2.29
CA SER A 12 0.48 -21.57 3.00
C SER A 12 -1.03 -21.75 2.77
N ASP A 13 -1.78 -20.65 2.69
CA ASP A 13 -3.23 -20.68 2.60
C ASP A 13 -3.73 -21.00 1.18
N VAL A 14 -3.04 -20.48 0.15
CA VAL A 14 -3.51 -20.57 -1.24
C VAL A 14 -2.58 -21.33 -2.18
N GLY A 15 -1.38 -21.70 -1.74
CA GLY A 15 -0.32 -22.27 -2.56
C GLY A 15 0.48 -21.22 -3.33
N ASN A 16 1.70 -21.58 -3.74
CA ASN A 16 2.65 -20.65 -4.38
C ASN A 16 2.10 -20.00 -5.66
N GLU A 17 1.51 -20.77 -6.56
CA GLU A 17 1.01 -20.26 -7.85
C GLU A 17 -0.06 -19.19 -7.66
N LEU A 18 -1.06 -19.45 -6.82
CA LEU A 18 -2.13 -18.50 -6.55
C LEU A 18 -1.62 -17.30 -5.73
N ALA A 19 -0.71 -17.51 -4.78
CA ALA A 19 -0.10 -16.42 -4.02
C ALA A 19 0.64 -15.42 -4.95
N VAL A 20 1.36 -15.93 -5.95
CA VAL A 20 2.03 -15.09 -6.96
C VAL A 20 1.02 -14.24 -7.74
N GLU A 21 -0.08 -14.83 -8.21
CA GLU A 21 -1.10 -14.08 -8.98
C GLU A 21 -1.84 -13.05 -8.12
N LEU A 22 -2.09 -13.36 -6.84
CA LEU A 22 -2.69 -12.41 -5.90
C LEU A 22 -1.73 -11.25 -5.59
N LEU A 23 -0.44 -11.51 -5.39
CA LEU A 23 0.56 -10.46 -5.19
C LEU A 23 0.71 -9.56 -6.43
N LYS A 24 0.72 -10.13 -7.64
CA LYS A 24 0.72 -9.34 -8.89
C LYS A 24 -0.53 -8.47 -9.00
N THR A 25 -1.70 -9.04 -8.70
CA THR A 25 -2.98 -8.30 -8.71
C THR A 25 -2.95 -7.15 -7.71
N PHE A 26 -2.47 -7.41 -6.49
CA PHE A 26 -2.27 -6.39 -5.47
C PHE A 26 -1.38 -5.24 -5.96
N ILE A 27 -0.23 -5.55 -6.56
CA ILE A 27 0.70 -4.52 -7.08
C ILE A 27 0.01 -3.68 -8.16
N ASN A 28 -0.66 -4.31 -9.12
CA ASN A 28 -1.29 -3.61 -10.24
C ASN A 28 -2.43 -2.70 -9.79
N GLU A 29 -3.30 -3.17 -8.90
CA GLU A 29 -4.38 -2.34 -8.37
C GLU A 29 -3.85 -1.25 -7.45
N SER A 30 -2.85 -1.55 -6.61
CA SER A 30 -2.25 -0.56 -5.71
C SER A 30 -1.55 0.57 -6.46
N LYS A 31 -0.89 0.29 -7.59
CA LYS A 31 -0.30 1.34 -8.45
C LYS A 31 -1.35 2.36 -8.90
N LYS A 32 -2.54 1.90 -9.30
CA LYS A 32 -3.66 2.79 -9.69
C LYS A 32 -4.17 3.60 -8.51
N THR A 33 -4.35 2.96 -7.35
CA THR A 33 -4.87 3.65 -6.17
C THR A 33 -3.85 4.67 -5.62
N ILE A 34 -2.55 4.39 -5.69
CA ILE A 34 -1.50 5.36 -5.33
C ILE A 34 -1.54 6.57 -6.25
N ASP A 35 -1.65 6.36 -7.56
CA ASP A 35 -1.74 7.45 -8.53
C ASP A 35 -2.93 8.38 -8.23
N ILE A 36 -4.08 7.82 -7.83
CA ILE A 36 -5.23 8.62 -7.36
C ILE A 36 -4.89 9.35 -6.06
N LEU A 37 -4.35 8.63 -5.08
CA LEU A 37 -4.05 9.15 -3.73
C LEU A 37 -3.15 10.40 -3.78
N ILE A 38 -2.12 10.39 -4.62
CA ILE A 38 -1.10 11.45 -4.63
C ILE A 38 -1.45 12.63 -5.54
N ASN A 39 -2.36 12.45 -6.50
CA ASN A 39 -2.71 13.49 -7.47
C ASN A 39 -4.04 14.20 -7.17
N THR A 40 -4.92 13.62 -6.36
CA THR A 40 -6.18 14.27 -5.98
C THR A 40 -5.96 15.35 -4.92
N GLN A 41 -6.79 16.40 -4.96
CA GLN A 41 -6.87 17.43 -3.92
C GLN A 41 -8.13 17.26 -3.04
N ASN A 42 -8.96 16.27 -3.33
CA ASN A 42 -10.20 16.01 -2.63
C ASN A 42 -9.93 15.14 -1.39
N LEU A 43 -10.06 15.72 -0.19
CA LEU A 43 -9.80 15.01 1.08
C LEU A 43 -10.60 13.71 1.22
N SER A 44 -11.83 13.65 0.67
CA SER A 44 -12.63 12.42 0.71
C SER A 44 -12.05 11.33 -0.18
N GLU A 45 -11.51 11.67 -1.34
CA GLU A 45 -10.83 10.72 -2.23
C GLU A 45 -9.49 10.25 -1.64
N ILE A 46 -8.77 11.16 -0.98
CA ILE A 46 -7.54 10.81 -0.24
C ILE A 46 -7.87 9.80 0.86
N GLU A 47 -8.91 10.06 1.66
CA GLU A 47 -9.35 9.16 2.73
C GLU A 47 -9.71 7.77 2.18
N ILE A 48 -10.53 7.71 1.14
CA ILE A 48 -10.98 6.45 0.52
C ILE A 48 -9.79 5.67 -0.05
N SER A 49 -8.90 6.36 -0.78
CA SER A 49 -7.73 5.73 -1.40
C SER A 49 -6.75 5.20 -0.35
N ALA A 50 -6.49 5.99 0.70
CA ALA A 50 -5.65 5.59 1.82
C ALA A 50 -6.25 4.40 2.57
N HIS A 51 -7.56 4.41 2.86
CA HIS A 51 -8.25 3.31 3.53
C HIS A 51 -8.16 1.99 2.73
N SER A 52 -8.37 2.06 1.41
CA SER A 52 -8.32 0.90 0.51
C SER A 52 -6.90 0.34 0.39
N LEU A 53 -5.91 1.21 0.20
CA LEU A 53 -4.49 0.83 0.15
C LEU A 53 -4.00 0.27 1.48
N LYS A 54 -4.40 0.84 2.61
CA LYS A 54 -4.05 0.34 3.94
C LYS A 54 -4.47 -1.13 4.10
N SER A 55 -5.73 -1.42 3.82
CA SER A 55 -6.31 -2.75 4.04
C SER A 55 -5.65 -3.79 3.13
N SER A 56 -5.45 -3.45 1.85
CA SER A 56 -4.76 -4.32 0.90
C SER A 56 -3.28 -4.50 1.26
N ALA A 57 -2.57 -3.42 1.61
CA ALA A 57 -1.16 -3.48 1.96
C ALA A 57 -0.89 -4.40 3.16
N TYR A 58 -1.70 -4.32 4.22
CA TYR A 58 -1.56 -5.24 5.35
C TYR A 58 -1.85 -6.70 4.97
N SER A 59 -2.79 -6.94 4.06
CA SER A 59 -3.17 -8.29 3.61
C SER A 59 -2.06 -8.96 2.79
N PHE A 60 -1.25 -8.18 2.09
CA PHE A 60 -0.17 -8.65 1.21
C PHE A 60 1.23 -8.43 1.76
N GLY A 61 1.35 -8.12 3.05
CA GLY A 61 2.63 -7.95 3.73
C GLY A 61 3.36 -6.66 3.40
N ALA A 62 2.74 -5.70 2.72
CA ALA A 62 3.29 -4.36 2.50
C ALA A 62 3.10 -3.45 3.74
N SER A 63 3.46 -3.95 4.93
CA SER A 63 3.12 -3.33 6.23
C SER A 63 3.51 -1.86 6.32
N GLY A 64 4.72 -1.51 5.86
CA GLY A 64 5.14 -0.12 5.91
C GLY A 64 4.27 0.80 5.05
N LEU A 65 3.84 0.36 3.85
CA LEU A 65 2.95 1.16 3.02
C LEU A 65 1.57 1.28 3.69
N GLY A 66 1.11 0.21 4.33
CA GLY A 66 -0.10 0.20 5.14
C GLY A 66 -0.05 1.21 6.28
N ASP A 67 1.06 1.31 6.99
CA ASP A 67 1.25 2.25 8.10
C ASP A 67 1.19 3.71 7.61
N THR A 68 1.85 4.02 6.51
CA THR A 68 1.80 5.36 5.89
C THR A 68 0.37 5.70 5.44
N CYS A 69 -0.34 4.76 4.82
CA CYS A 69 -1.74 4.96 4.44
C CYS A 69 -2.65 5.15 5.67
N ASN A 70 -2.38 4.44 6.76
CA ASN A 70 -3.09 4.62 8.03
C ASN A 70 -2.86 6.02 8.62
N SER A 71 -1.63 6.54 8.55
CA SER A 71 -1.32 7.92 8.94
C SER A 71 -2.07 8.93 8.09
N ILE A 72 -2.09 8.77 6.76
CA ILE A 72 -2.85 9.64 5.85
C ILE A 72 -4.33 9.63 6.21
N GLU A 73 -4.93 8.43 6.30
CA GLU A 73 -6.35 8.27 6.64
C GLU A 73 -6.70 8.92 8.01
N SER A 74 -5.77 8.88 8.96
CA SER A 74 -5.97 9.47 10.29
C SER A 74 -5.91 10.98 10.26
N ILE A 75 -4.93 11.57 9.56
CA ILE A 75 -4.75 13.03 9.55
C ILE A 75 -5.85 13.74 8.76
N VAL A 76 -6.37 13.15 7.68
CA VAL A 76 -7.46 13.77 6.89
C VAL A 76 -8.77 13.87 7.66
N LYS A 77 -8.94 13.07 8.73
CA LYS A 77 -10.12 13.08 9.61
C LYS A 77 -10.04 14.14 10.73
N ILE A 78 -8.90 14.79 10.90
CA ILE A 78 -8.68 15.81 11.92
C ILE A 78 -8.19 17.12 11.28
N GLU A 79 -8.08 18.18 12.08
CA GLU A 79 -7.43 19.40 11.64
C GLU A 79 -5.93 19.13 11.44
N HIS A 80 -5.44 19.43 10.24
CA HIS A 80 -4.06 19.20 9.82
C HIS A 80 -3.57 20.36 8.97
N SER A 81 -2.25 20.50 8.86
CA SER A 81 -1.66 21.45 7.91
C SER A 81 -1.52 20.83 6.53
N ALA A 82 -1.57 21.67 5.48
CA ALA A 82 -1.31 21.21 4.12
C ALA A 82 0.08 20.58 3.97
N ASP A 83 1.09 21.13 4.67
CA ASP A 83 2.47 20.62 4.63
C ASP A 83 2.59 19.22 5.24
N GLU A 84 1.85 18.93 6.31
CA GLU A 84 1.81 17.61 6.94
C GLU A 84 1.21 16.56 6.01
N LEU A 85 0.07 16.88 5.39
CA LEU A 85 -0.56 15.99 4.41
C LEU A 85 0.33 15.77 3.19
N ASN A 86 0.87 16.84 2.60
CA ASN A 86 1.75 16.74 1.43
C ASN A 86 3.02 15.93 1.72
N SER A 87 3.57 16.05 2.93
CA SER A 87 4.73 15.25 3.35
C SER A 87 4.39 13.76 3.39
N LEU A 88 3.23 13.39 3.94
CA LEU A 88 2.79 11.99 3.98
C LEU A 88 2.45 11.43 2.60
N LEU A 89 1.81 12.21 1.73
CA LEU A 89 1.54 11.82 0.34
C LEU A 89 2.84 11.54 -0.43
N LYS A 90 3.86 12.39 -0.25
CA LYS A 90 5.18 12.18 -0.85
C LYS A 90 5.85 10.91 -0.31
N ILE A 91 5.77 10.67 1.00
CA ILE A 91 6.30 9.42 1.59
C ILE A 91 5.57 8.21 1.00
N ALA A 92 4.24 8.27 0.86
CA ALA A 92 3.46 7.19 0.25
C ALA A 92 3.89 6.90 -1.19
N ASP A 93 4.13 7.93 -2.00
CA ASP A 93 4.63 7.78 -3.37
C ASP A 93 5.98 7.04 -3.41
N GLU A 94 7.01 7.60 -2.76
CA GLU A 94 8.36 7.03 -2.73
C GLU A 94 8.38 5.61 -2.15
N GLN A 95 7.64 5.40 -1.07
CA GLN A 95 7.58 4.12 -0.38
C GLN A 95 6.81 3.07 -1.17
N SER A 96 5.78 3.46 -1.92
CA SER A 96 5.01 2.54 -2.76
C SER A 96 5.90 1.95 -3.87
N ALA A 97 6.70 2.79 -4.53
CA ALA A 97 7.61 2.37 -5.58
C ALA A 97 8.62 1.31 -5.09
N GLU A 98 9.25 1.56 -3.93
CA GLU A 98 10.18 0.60 -3.34
C GLU A 98 9.47 -0.68 -2.86
N THR A 99 8.28 -0.55 -2.28
CA THR A 99 7.46 -1.69 -1.85
C THR A 99 7.11 -2.60 -3.02
N PHE A 100 6.67 -2.04 -4.15
CA PHE A 100 6.31 -2.82 -5.33
C PHE A 100 7.53 -3.53 -5.92
N LYS A 101 8.68 -2.85 -5.98
CA LYS A 101 9.94 -3.47 -6.42
C LYS A 101 10.35 -4.64 -5.53
N GLN A 102 10.23 -4.51 -4.21
CA GLN A 102 10.52 -5.58 -3.27
C GLN A 102 9.58 -6.77 -3.44
N LEU A 103 8.27 -6.53 -3.61
CA LEU A 103 7.30 -7.59 -3.86
C LEU A 103 7.51 -8.27 -5.21
N GLU A 104 7.84 -7.53 -6.27
CA GLU A 104 8.22 -8.08 -7.58
C GLU A 104 9.45 -9.00 -7.46
N SER A 105 10.45 -8.60 -6.66
CA SER A 105 11.60 -9.46 -6.36
C SER A 105 11.20 -10.71 -5.57
N ILE A 106 10.26 -10.61 -4.62
CA ILE A 106 9.78 -11.77 -3.85
C ILE A 106 9.05 -12.75 -4.78
N ILE A 107 8.17 -12.25 -5.64
CA ILE A 107 7.44 -13.06 -6.63
C ILE A 107 8.39 -13.89 -7.50
N GLN A 108 9.54 -13.33 -7.90
CA GLN A 108 10.54 -14.04 -8.71
C GLN A 108 11.25 -15.18 -7.96
N ASN A 109 11.13 -15.24 -6.64
CA ASN A 109 11.78 -16.23 -5.76
C ASN A 109 10.78 -17.18 -5.08
N ILE A 110 9.48 -17.11 -5.42
CA ILE A 110 8.44 -18.06 -4.99
C ILE A 110 8.36 -19.22 -5.98
#